data_AF-A0A7C4BUP7-F1
#
_entry.id   AF-A0A7C4BUP7-F1
#
_cell.length_a   1.000
_cell.length_b   1.000
_cell.length_c   1.000
_cell.angle_alpha   90.00
_cell.angle_beta   90.00
_cell.angle_gamma   90.00
#
_symmetry.space_group_name_H-M   'P 1'
#
loop_
_entity.id
_entity.type
_entity.pdbx_description
1 polymer ?
#
loop_
_entity_poly.entity_id
_entity_poly.type
_entity_poly.pdbx_seq_one_letter_code
_entity_poly.pdbx_strand_id
1 'polypeptide(L)' 'MDLRQYYRQIREIEAQIKDEFPVIVSEATEDGGRAHVLTEVSRAVAARLIAEGKARLAGEGETAAFRKPKKQ' A
#
# COMPACT_ATOMS: atom_id res chain seq x y z
N MET A 1 17.65 4.19 -12.84
CA MET A 1 16.88 3.08 -12.23
C MET A 1 16.99 1.86 -13.13
N ASP A 2 17.34 0.70 -12.56
CA ASP A 2 17.28 -0.56 -13.29
C ASP A 2 15.83 -1.05 -13.33
N LEU A 3 15.17 -0.84 -14.47
CA LEU A 3 13.76 -1.21 -14.67
C LEU A 3 13.50 -2.70 -14.36
N ARG A 4 14.48 -3.59 -14.64
CA ARG A 4 14.32 -5.02 -14.37
C ARG A 4 14.29 -5.30 -12.88
N GLN A 5 15.15 -4.63 -12.11
CA GLN A 5 15.15 -4.75 -10.65
C GLN A 5 13.88 -4.16 -10.05
N TYR A 6 13.42 -3.02 -10.54
CA TYR A 6 12.17 -2.40 -10.09
C TYR A 6 10.95 -3.32 -10.30
N TYR A 7 10.76 -3.87 -11.51
CA TYR A 7 9.66 -4.80 -11.75
C TYR A 7 9.80 -6.12 -10.99
N ARG A 8 11.03 -6.60 -10.73
CA ARG A 8 11.26 -7.77 -9.88
C ARG A 8 10.80 -7.50 -8.44
N GLN A 9 11.21 -6.37 -7.88
CA GLN A 9 10.82 -5.96 -6.53
C GLN A 9 9.30 -5.84 -6.38
N ILE A 10 8.61 -5.25 -7.36
CA ILE A 10 7.13 -5.19 -7.35
C ILE A 10 6.54 -6.59 -7.29
N ARG A 11 7.01 -7.52 -8.13
CA ARG A 11 6.48 -8.90 -8.14
C ARG A 11 6.74 -9.63 -6.83
N GLU A 12 7.91 -9.43 -6.22
CA GLU A 12 8.24 -10.03 -4.92
C GLU A 12 7.31 -9.51 -3.82
N ILE A 13 7.07 -8.19 -3.78
CA ILE A 13 6.12 -7.59 -2.82
C ILE A 13 4.69 -8.07 -3.11
N GLU A 14 4.28 -8.10 -4.39
CA GLU A 14 2.95 -8.56 -4.79
C GLU A 14 2.70 -10.00 -4.33
N ALA A 15 3.68 -10.89 -4.44
CA ALA A 15 3.59 -12.27 -4.00
C ALA A 15 3.49 -12.43 -2.47
N GLN A 16 3.94 -11.44 -1.70
CA GLN A 16 3.84 -11.44 -0.23
C GLN A 16 2.45 -10.95 0.25
N ILE A 17 1.74 -10.18 -0.57
CA ILE A 17 0.40 -9.69 -0.26
C ILE A 17 -0.61 -10.80 -0.53
N LYS A 18 -1.24 -11.31 0.53
CA LYS A 18 -2.22 -12.38 0.43
C LYS A 18 -3.61 -11.89 -0.01
N ASP A 19 -3.98 -10.69 0.43
CA ASP A 19 -5.28 -10.08 0.09
C ASP A 19 -5.31 -9.56 -1.35
N GLU A 20 -6.44 -9.74 -2.02
CA GLU A 20 -6.68 -9.15 -3.35
C GLU A 20 -6.77 -7.61 -3.28
N PHE A 21 -7.34 -7.12 -2.18
CA PHE A 21 -7.53 -5.70 -1.89
C PHE A 21 -6.92 -5.35 -0.52
N PRO A 22 -5.58 -5.24 -0.42
CA PRO A 22 -4.94 -4.79 0.80
C PRO A 22 -5.27 -3.32 1.11
N VAL A 23 -5.31 -3.00 2.41
CA VAL A 23 -5.28 -1.60 2.86
C VAL A 23 -3.83 -1.18 3.01
N ILE A 24 -3.49 -0.04 2.45
CA ILE A 24 -2.16 0.57 2.56
C ILE A 24 -2.26 1.90 3.33
N VAL A 25 -1.18 2.25 4.00
CA VAL A 25 -1.00 3.55 4.65
C VAL A 25 -0.07 4.38 3.77
N SER A 26 -0.55 5.53 3.32
CA SER A 26 0.25 6.47 2.53
C SER A 26 1.32 7.11 3.43
N GLU A 27 2.56 7.14 2.97
CA GLU A 27 3.64 7.85 3.64
C GLU A 27 3.69 9.31 3.15
N ALA A 28 4.22 10.20 3.99
CA ALA A 28 4.37 11.61 3.62
C ALA A 28 5.36 11.72 2.44
N THR A 29 4.86 12.05 1.24
CA THR A 29 5.74 12.43 0.13
C THR A 29 6.07 13.91 0.23
N GLU A 30 7.31 14.31 -0.07
CA GLU A 30 7.74 15.72 -0.11
C GLU A 30 6.81 16.63 -0.94
N ASP A 31 6.11 16.08 -1.94
CA ASP A 31 5.09 16.73 -2.79
C ASP A 31 3.75 17.10 -2.10
N GLY A 32 3.66 17.06 -0.77
CA GLY A 32 2.45 17.49 -0.04
C GLY A 32 1.33 16.44 0.05
N GLY A 33 1.67 15.17 -0.13
CA GLY A 33 0.76 14.06 0.12
C GLY A 33 0.38 13.97 1.60
N ARG A 34 -0.91 13.74 1.90
CA ARG A 34 -1.36 13.53 3.29
C ARG A 34 -0.80 12.22 3.81
N ALA A 35 0.16 12.33 4.72
CA ALA A 35 0.67 11.21 5.49
C ALA A 35 -0.45 10.51 6.25
N HIS A 36 -0.31 9.18 6.42
CA HIS A 36 -1.17 8.36 7.27
C HIS A 36 -2.63 8.22 6.81
N VAL A 37 -2.88 8.40 5.51
CA VAL A 37 -4.18 8.05 4.92
C VAL A 37 -4.21 6.56 4.59
N LEU A 38 -5.21 5.87 5.14
CA LEU A 38 -5.51 4.48 4.82
C LEU A 38 -6.37 4.42 3.55
N THR A 39 -5.96 3.60 2.60
CA THR A 39 -6.69 3.40 1.34
C THR A 39 -6.66 1.93 0.96
N GLU A 40 -7.80 1.39 0.52
CA GLU A 40 -7.88 0.05 -0.06
C GLU A 40 -7.61 0.14 -1.57
N VAL A 41 -6.63 -0.63 -2.04
CA VAL A 41 -6.22 -0.66 -3.46
C VAL A 41 -6.02 -2.10 -3.89
N SER A 42 -5.91 -2.35 -5.20
CA SER A 42 -5.56 -3.69 -5.69
C SER A 42 -4.14 -4.08 -5.28
N ARG A 43 -3.91 -5.39 -5.14
CA ARG A 43 -2.61 -5.98 -4.81
C ARG A 43 -1.45 -5.44 -5.65
N ALA A 44 -1.64 -5.31 -6.96
CA ALA A 44 -0.62 -4.79 -7.88
C ALA A 44 -0.30 -3.30 -7.62
N VAL A 45 -1.32 -2.49 -7.29
CA VAL A 45 -1.13 -1.07 -6.97
C VAL A 45 -0.42 -0.91 -5.63
N ALA A 46 -0.81 -1.69 -4.61
CA ALA A 46 -0.13 -1.71 -3.33
C ALA A 46 1.35 -2.08 -3.49
N ALA A 47 1.66 -3.16 -4.21
CA ALA A 47 3.02 -3.59 -4.44
C ALA A 47 3.88 -2.52 -5.13
N ARG A 48 3.32 -1.82 -6.12
CA ARG A 48 4.00 -0.71 -6.79
C ARG A 48 4.29 0.45 -5.83
N LEU A 49 3.30 0.88 -5.04
CA LEU A 49 3.46 2.00 -4.11
C LEU A 49 4.46 1.70 -2.99
N ILE A 50 4.49 0.45 -2.52
CA ILE A 50 5.46 -0.02 -1.53
C ILE A 50 6.86 -0.07 -2.14
N ALA A 51 7.01 -0.59 -3.37
CA ALA A 51 8.29 -0.60 -4.06
C ALA A 51 8.88 0.81 -4.27
N GLU A 52 8.01 1.80 -4.47
CA GLU A 52 8.38 3.21 -4.59
C GLU A 52 8.58 3.93 -3.25
N GLY A 53 8.37 3.27 -2.10
CA GLY A 53 8.49 3.88 -0.78
C GLY A 53 7.41 4.93 -0.47
N LYS A 54 6.31 4.94 -1.23
CA LYS A 54 5.20 5.90 -1.08
C LYS A 54 4.11 5.41 -0.14
N ALA A 55 4.12 4.12 0.19
CA ALA A 55 3.16 3.51 1.08
C ALA A 55 3.73 2.29 1.80
N ARG A 56 3.08 1.87 2.88
CA ARG A 56 3.30 0.58 3.56
C ARG A 56 2.00 -0.20 3.67
N LEU A 57 2.06 -1.51 3.86
CA LEU A 57 0.87 -2.29 4.23
C LEU A 57 0.35 -1.81 5.58
N ALA A 58 -0.97 -1.64 5.68
CA ALA A 58 -1.62 -1.40 6.95
C ALA A 58 -1.57 -2.67 7.79
N GLY A 59 -1.36 -2.52 9.10
CA GLY A 59 -1.47 -3.64 10.03
C GLY A 59 -2.91 -4.17 10.11
N GLU A 60 -3.10 -5.31 10.76
CA GLU A 60 -4.43 -5.92 10.92
C GLU A 60 -5.41 -4.99 11.67
N GLY A 61 -4.94 -4.29 12.71
CA GLY A 61 -5.77 -3.34 13.47
C GLY A 61 -6.16 -2.10 12.65
N GLU A 62 -5.23 -1.56 11.86
CA GLU A 62 -5.45 -0.44 10.95
C GLU A 62 -6.44 -0.80 9.84
N THR A 63 -6.27 -1.98 9.24
CA THR A 63 -7.16 -2.54 8.23
C THR A 63 -8.57 -2.75 8.77
N ALA A 64 -8.69 -3.33 9.98
CA ALA A 64 -9.98 -3.53 10.64
C ALA A 64 -10.66 -2.21 10.96
N ALA A 65 -9.92 -1.19 11.42
CA ALA A 65 -10.46 0.14 11.69
C ALA A 65 -10.92 0.84 10.41
N PHE A 66 -10.22 0.67 9.29
CA PHE A 66 -10.61 1.20 7.98
C PHE A 66 -11.88 0.54 7.44
N ARG A 67 -11.96 -0.78 7.53
CA ARG A 67 -13.11 -1.57 7.04
C ARG A 67 -14.34 -1.49 7.94
N LYS A 68 -14.21 -1.01 9.18
CA LYS A 68 -15.38 -0.74 10.01
C LYS A 68 -16.29 0.26 9.29
N PRO A 69 -17.59 -0.03 9.14
CA PRO A 69 -18.51 0.94 8.58
C PRO A 69 -18.45 2.18 9.46
N LYS A 70 -17.97 3.29 8.90
CA LYS A 70 -18.14 4.59 9.54
C LYS A 70 -19.65 4.83 9.56
N LYS A 71 -20.27 4.62 10.73
CA LYS A 71 -21.62 5.10 10.98
C LYS A 71 -21.59 6.61 10.72
N GLN A 72 -22.20 7.00 9.62
CA GLN A 72 -22.55 8.38 9.32
C GLN A 72 -23.86 8.71 10.03
#